data_AF-A0A8T5SX33-F1
#
_entry.id   AF-A0A8T5SX33-F1
#
_cell.length_a   1.000
_cell.length_b   1.000
_cell.length_c   1.000
_cell.angle_alpha   90.00
_cell.angle_beta   90.00
_cell.angle_gamma   90.00
#
_symmetry.space_group_name_H-M   'P 1'
#
loop_
_entity.id
_entity.type
_entity.pdbx_description
1 polymer ?
#
loop_
_entity_poly.entity_id
_entity_poly.type
_entity_poly.pdbx_seq_one_letter_code
_entity_poly.pdbx_strand_id
1 'polypeptide(L)'
;VFEWLSLFVTYRTSCLQIMVLHRIASFSKKVCIHIYLTFYPLWSSLFEMKPLQIIGWTMIINGFIHYFLMLKEGYSKYIRNMIIYGSLIVLVLVLTPFLQNWASTIYSNWDSLNWNNLSPYIEHWGLDGWPNHHLAAANASFPVWILTIITGENQPLFPFLATSLAGSMIGISLAKSKQRKLFPLWGGIAGLTCIITGILLAVFGVSFTFVSTLPAIPTYLIHLGGQTIVLMIFLGLVEFRGRGEKFANRKVVKFFRLWSMVSLTIFVTDLYFYVPRYFLSLILNNFTAYNIMEDGIFTGVEGLPWVMLVSFVVLLFYEFLIWIWSKVNFIGTAEWLLIQIQSRLTGQKSPRLEVDTMMNRVNWINFPKE
;
A
#
# COMPACT_ATOMS: atom_id res chain seq x y z
N VAL A 1 2.97 -10.09 19.76
CA VAL A 1 3.73 -10.54 18.57
C VAL A 1 4.74 -11.63 18.94
N PHE A 2 5.65 -11.45 19.90
CA PHE A 2 6.61 -12.49 20.31
C PHE A 2 5.97 -13.71 21.03
N GLU A 3 4.95 -13.52 21.89
CA GLU A 3 4.18 -14.66 22.47
C GLU A 3 3.29 -15.38 21.45
N TRP A 4 2.87 -14.69 20.39
CA TRP A 4 2.14 -15.31 19.28
C TRP A 4 3.10 -16.12 18.39
N LEU A 5 4.36 -15.73 18.27
CA LEU A 5 5.38 -16.50 17.54
C LEU A 5 5.80 -17.77 18.29
N SER A 6 5.85 -17.76 19.64
CA SER A 6 6.23 -18.94 20.42
C SER A 6 5.16 -20.03 20.45
N LEU A 7 3.87 -19.66 20.52
CA LEU A 7 2.74 -20.61 20.44
C LEU A 7 2.65 -21.31 19.07
N PHE A 8 3.18 -20.72 18.01
CA PHE A 8 3.04 -21.23 16.64
C PHE A 8 4.20 -22.12 16.17
N VAL A 9 5.42 -21.93 16.69
CA VAL A 9 6.53 -22.89 16.46
C VAL A 9 6.17 -24.27 17.03
N THR A 10 5.38 -24.32 18.11
CA THR A 10 4.83 -25.55 18.70
C THR A 10 3.77 -26.24 17.83
N TYR A 11 3.11 -25.51 16.91
CA TYR A 11 2.13 -26.09 15.99
C TYR A 11 2.77 -26.85 14.82
N ARG A 12 3.97 -26.43 14.38
CA ARG A 12 4.73 -27.14 13.32
C ARG A 12 5.21 -28.52 13.79
N THR A 13 5.55 -28.67 15.08
CA THR A 13 5.88 -29.98 15.68
C THR A 13 4.63 -30.83 15.93
N SER A 14 3.50 -30.19 16.27
CA SER A 14 2.26 -30.91 16.59
C SER A 14 1.54 -31.48 15.35
N CYS A 15 1.49 -30.75 14.23
CA CYS A 15 0.92 -31.29 12.98
C CYS A 15 1.81 -32.38 12.34
N LEU A 16 3.14 -32.28 12.49
CA LEU A 16 4.07 -33.31 12.01
C LEU A 16 4.02 -34.58 12.88
N GLN A 17 3.78 -34.46 14.20
CA GLN A 17 3.59 -35.61 15.08
C GLN A 17 2.23 -36.32 14.87
N ILE A 18 1.20 -35.63 14.38
CA ILE A 18 -0.10 -36.24 14.08
C ILE A 18 -0.06 -37.12 12.80
N MET A 19 0.96 -36.98 11.96
CA MET A 19 1.15 -37.89 10.80
C MET A 19 1.61 -39.31 11.19
N VAL A 20 2.01 -39.56 12.44
CA VAL A 20 2.52 -40.88 12.89
C VAL A 20 1.41 -41.80 13.43
N LEU A 21 0.18 -41.31 13.69
CA LEU A 21 -0.92 -42.12 14.22
C LEU A 21 -1.94 -42.52 13.12
N HIS A 22 -1.53 -43.46 12.28
CA HIS A 22 -2.16 -43.79 11.00
C HIS A 22 -3.55 -44.48 11.07
N ARG A 23 -4.10 -44.82 12.24
CA ARG A 23 -5.40 -45.55 12.35
C ARG A 23 -6.59 -44.82 12.98
N ILE A 24 -6.40 -43.63 13.56
CA ILE A 24 -7.50 -42.72 13.97
C ILE A 24 -7.71 -41.62 12.88
N ALA A 25 -6.98 -41.72 11.77
CA ALA A 25 -6.70 -40.62 10.85
C ALA A 25 -7.83 -40.24 9.88
N SER A 26 -8.88 -41.03 9.62
CA SER A 26 -9.83 -40.64 8.56
C SER A 26 -10.78 -39.50 8.99
N PHE A 27 -11.21 -39.48 10.26
CA PHE A 27 -12.04 -38.41 10.80
C PHE A 27 -11.20 -37.17 11.14
N SER A 28 -10.01 -37.37 11.70
CA SER A 28 -9.04 -36.30 11.97
C SER A 28 -8.56 -35.61 10.68
N LYS A 29 -8.31 -36.35 9.60
CA LYS A 29 -7.84 -35.78 8.32
C LYS A 29 -8.86 -34.84 7.69
N LYS A 30 -10.17 -35.16 7.72
CA LYS A 30 -11.20 -34.25 7.20
C LYS A 30 -11.32 -32.97 8.02
N VAL A 31 -11.29 -33.07 9.35
CA VAL A 31 -11.35 -31.90 10.25
C VAL A 31 -10.08 -31.04 10.11
N CYS A 32 -8.89 -31.66 10.08
CA CYS A 32 -7.63 -30.96 9.84
C CYS A 32 -7.57 -30.30 8.47
N ILE A 33 -8.07 -30.95 7.40
CA ILE A 33 -8.17 -30.34 6.06
C ILE A 33 -9.12 -29.14 6.10
N HIS A 34 -10.27 -29.24 6.76
CA HIS A 34 -11.22 -28.13 6.81
C HIS A 34 -10.65 -26.94 7.58
N ILE A 35 -10.06 -27.17 8.76
CA ILE A 35 -9.36 -26.13 9.52
C ILE A 35 -8.24 -25.52 8.68
N TYR A 36 -7.40 -26.35 8.03
CA TYR A 36 -6.34 -25.86 7.17
C TYR A 36 -6.88 -24.99 6.03
N LEU A 37 -7.92 -25.41 5.32
CA LEU A 37 -8.54 -24.66 4.23
C LEU A 37 -9.16 -23.33 4.71
N THR A 38 -9.67 -23.27 5.94
CA THR A 38 -10.22 -22.04 6.51
C THR A 38 -9.13 -21.07 6.99
N PHE A 39 -8.06 -21.57 7.62
CA PHE A 39 -7.00 -20.74 8.19
C PHE A 39 -5.90 -20.39 7.19
N TYR A 40 -5.70 -21.20 6.15
CA TYR A 40 -4.63 -21.01 5.18
C TYR A 40 -4.71 -19.67 4.43
N PRO A 41 -5.87 -19.20 3.94
CA PRO A 41 -5.95 -17.88 3.29
C PRO A 41 -5.54 -16.75 4.24
N LEU A 42 -5.97 -16.80 5.50
CA LEU A 42 -5.57 -15.82 6.52
C LEU A 42 -4.06 -15.86 6.76
N TRP A 43 -3.50 -17.07 6.84
CA TRP A 43 -2.08 -17.30 7.02
C TRP A 43 -1.25 -16.79 5.83
N SER A 44 -1.65 -17.12 4.60
CA SER A 44 -0.96 -16.67 3.40
C SER A 44 -1.03 -15.17 3.21
N SER A 45 -2.15 -14.53 3.58
CA SER A 45 -2.27 -13.07 3.58
C SER A 45 -1.29 -12.36 4.52
N LEU A 46 -0.71 -13.03 5.53
CA LEU A 46 0.38 -12.43 6.33
C LEU A 46 1.69 -12.28 5.55
N PHE A 47 1.83 -13.05 4.46
CA PHE A 47 2.98 -13.03 3.56
C PHE A 47 2.70 -12.24 2.27
N GLU A 48 1.55 -11.57 2.19
CA GLU A 48 1.19 -10.68 1.11
C GLU A 48 1.48 -9.24 1.55
N MET A 49 2.24 -8.48 0.76
CA MET A 49 2.54 -7.07 1.08
C MET A 49 1.51 -6.15 0.42
N LYS A 50 0.53 -5.74 1.23
CA LYS A 50 -0.54 -4.83 0.82
C LYS A 50 -0.12 -3.37 0.94
N PRO A 51 -0.77 -2.46 0.18
CA PRO A 51 -0.48 -1.02 0.20
C PRO A 51 -0.40 -0.39 1.59
N LEU A 52 -1.28 -0.78 2.50
CA LEU A 52 -1.31 -0.21 3.84
C LEU A 52 -0.08 -0.60 4.68
N GLN A 53 0.36 -1.85 4.56
CA GLN A 53 1.54 -2.34 5.28
C GLN A 53 2.80 -1.63 4.79
N ILE A 54 2.96 -1.47 3.47
CA ILE A 54 4.12 -0.77 2.91
C ILE A 54 4.12 0.72 3.28
N ILE A 55 2.97 1.40 3.26
CA ILE A 55 2.88 2.78 3.75
C ILE A 55 3.32 2.85 5.22
N GLY A 56 2.82 1.95 6.07
CA GLY A 56 3.21 1.88 7.47
C GLY A 56 4.72 1.67 7.67
N TRP A 57 5.32 0.69 6.98
CA TRP A 57 6.76 0.41 7.06
C TRP A 57 7.61 1.59 6.57
N THR A 58 7.24 2.21 5.45
CA THR A 58 7.98 3.36 4.93
C THR A 58 7.87 4.58 5.85
N MET A 59 6.72 4.80 6.51
CA MET A 59 6.57 5.85 7.53
C MET A 59 7.47 5.59 8.75
N ILE A 60 7.53 4.35 9.24
CA ILE A 60 8.41 3.98 10.37
C ILE A 60 9.87 4.25 10.00
N ILE A 61 10.34 3.75 8.85
CA ILE A 61 11.71 3.91 8.38
C ILE A 61 12.04 5.40 8.17
N ASN A 62 11.15 6.15 7.51
CA ASN A 62 11.33 7.58 7.33
C ASN A 62 11.35 8.33 8.65
N GLY A 63 10.51 7.96 9.61
CA GLY A 63 10.51 8.53 10.96
C GLY A 63 11.86 8.36 11.66
N PHE A 64 12.45 7.15 11.58
CA PHE A 64 13.79 6.90 12.10
C PHE A 64 14.87 7.72 11.39
N ILE A 65 14.88 7.75 10.06
CA ILE A 65 15.83 8.56 9.28
C ILE A 65 15.68 10.04 9.67
N HIS A 66 14.45 10.54 9.72
CA HIS A 66 14.16 11.93 10.05
C HIS A 66 14.60 12.28 11.46
N TYR A 67 14.36 11.41 12.45
CA TYR A 67 14.83 11.58 13.81
C TYR A 67 16.35 11.84 13.84
N PHE A 68 17.14 10.98 13.19
CA PHE A 68 18.61 11.16 13.13
C PHE A 68 19.04 12.42 12.38
N LEU A 69 18.33 12.78 11.30
CA LEU A 69 18.62 14.01 10.55
C LEU A 69 18.33 15.27 11.35
N MET A 70 17.35 15.24 12.27
CA MET A 70 16.95 16.38 13.09
C MET A 70 17.78 16.55 14.36
N LEU A 71 18.58 15.56 14.75
CA LEU A 71 19.53 15.71 15.86
C LEU A 71 20.48 16.89 15.63
N LYS A 72 20.83 17.57 16.74
CA LYS A 72 21.79 18.69 16.78
C LYS A 72 21.46 19.79 15.75
N GLU A 73 20.22 20.28 15.79
CA GLU A 73 19.70 21.35 14.90
C GLU A 73 19.81 21.01 13.41
N GLY A 74 19.83 19.72 13.07
CA GLY A 74 20.01 19.26 11.71
C GLY A 74 18.87 19.62 10.75
N TYR A 75 17.73 20.10 11.27
CA TYR A 75 16.64 20.65 10.47
C TYR A 75 17.07 21.87 9.64
N SER A 76 18.04 22.65 10.12
CA SER A 76 18.59 23.81 9.41
C SER A 76 19.44 23.42 8.19
N LYS A 77 20.02 22.21 8.18
CA LYS A 77 20.97 21.73 7.18
C LYS A 77 20.26 21.13 5.96
N TYR A 78 19.47 21.96 5.27
CA TYR A 78 18.64 21.54 4.14
C TYR A 78 19.39 20.73 3.07
N ILE A 79 20.51 21.26 2.55
CA ILE A 79 21.23 20.64 1.43
C ILE A 79 21.74 19.25 1.85
N ARG A 80 22.29 19.13 3.06
CA ARG A 80 22.72 17.86 3.64
C ARG A 80 21.57 16.85 3.67
N ASN A 81 20.41 17.24 4.16
CA ASN A 81 19.26 16.34 4.27
C ASN A 81 18.78 15.89 2.88
N MET A 82 18.74 16.81 1.90
CA MET A 82 18.37 16.48 0.52
C MET A 82 19.35 15.50 -0.13
N ILE A 83 20.66 15.69 0.09
CA ILE A 83 21.68 14.75 -0.41
C ILE A 83 21.51 13.39 0.23
N ILE A 84 21.29 13.31 1.55
CA ILE A 84 21.10 12.02 2.24
C ILE A 84 19.88 11.28 1.70
N TYR A 85 18.71 11.93 1.61
CA TYR A 85 17.53 11.29 1.04
C TYR A 85 17.72 10.91 -0.43
N GLY A 86 18.36 11.76 -1.24
CA GLY A 86 18.68 11.46 -2.64
C GLY A 86 19.59 10.23 -2.78
N SER A 87 20.65 10.14 -1.96
CA SER A 87 21.54 8.98 -1.92
C SER A 87 20.82 7.71 -1.46
N LEU A 88 19.91 7.81 -0.48
CA LEU A 88 19.10 6.67 -0.04
C LEU A 88 18.13 6.19 -1.12
N ILE A 89 17.54 7.09 -1.91
CA ILE A 89 16.70 6.73 -3.06
C ILE A 89 17.51 5.94 -4.07
N VAL A 90 18.69 6.45 -4.45
CA VAL A 90 19.59 5.75 -5.39
C VAL A 90 20.00 4.39 -4.83
N LEU A 91 20.35 4.31 -3.54
CA LEU A 91 20.70 3.06 -2.87
C LEU A 91 19.55 2.04 -2.91
N VAL A 92 18.32 2.45 -2.57
CA VAL A 92 17.14 1.57 -2.62
C VAL A 92 16.91 1.04 -4.04
N LEU A 93 16.97 1.92 -5.05
CA LEU A 93 16.80 1.52 -6.44
C LEU A 93 17.89 0.56 -6.92
N VAL A 94 19.15 0.84 -6.59
CA VAL A 94 20.29 -0.01 -6.95
C VAL A 94 20.24 -1.35 -6.23
N LEU A 95 19.79 -1.41 -4.97
CA LEU A 95 19.70 -2.67 -4.20
C LEU A 95 18.48 -3.52 -4.59
N THR A 96 17.42 -2.93 -5.11
CA THR A 96 16.18 -3.64 -5.49
C THR A 96 16.42 -4.90 -6.35
N PRO A 97 17.15 -4.86 -7.48
CA PRO A 97 17.35 -6.03 -8.32
C PRO A 97 18.27 -7.07 -7.66
N PHE A 98 19.26 -6.65 -6.85
CA PHE A 98 20.12 -7.58 -6.11
C PHE A 98 19.33 -8.33 -5.05
N LEU A 99 18.47 -7.63 -4.30
CA LEU A 99 17.62 -8.24 -3.27
C LEU A 99 16.59 -9.17 -3.90
N GLN A 100 15.99 -8.80 -5.04
CA GLN A 100 15.06 -9.67 -5.76
C GLN A 100 15.77 -10.94 -6.26
N ASN A 101 16.94 -10.83 -6.88
CA ASN A 101 17.71 -11.99 -7.34
C ASN A 101 18.19 -12.89 -6.18
N TRP A 102 18.57 -12.27 -5.06
CA TRP A 102 18.93 -12.99 -3.84
C TRP A 102 17.73 -13.75 -3.26
N ALA A 103 16.57 -13.12 -3.20
CA ALA A 103 15.32 -13.75 -2.76
C ALA A 103 14.95 -14.94 -3.67
N SER A 104 15.07 -14.78 -4.99
CA SER A 104 14.82 -15.83 -5.97
C SER A 104 15.80 -17.02 -5.85
N THR A 105 17.08 -16.76 -5.53
CA THR A 105 18.07 -17.84 -5.29
C THR A 105 17.79 -18.60 -3.99
N ILE A 106 17.33 -17.92 -2.94
CA ILE A 106 16.89 -18.60 -1.71
C ILE A 106 15.68 -19.47 -2.02
N TYR A 107 14.74 -18.91 -2.78
CA TYR A 107 13.49 -19.54 -3.19
C TYR A 107 13.70 -20.81 -4.03
N SER A 108 14.71 -20.85 -4.91
CA SER A 108 14.95 -22.04 -5.76
C SER A 108 15.29 -23.30 -4.96
N ASN A 109 15.63 -23.16 -3.67
CA ASN A 109 15.89 -24.28 -2.77
C ASN A 109 14.67 -24.70 -1.94
N TRP A 110 13.52 -24.02 -2.09
CA TRP A 110 12.31 -24.37 -1.36
C TRP A 110 11.61 -25.55 -2.05
N ASP A 111 11.12 -26.48 -1.23
CA ASP A 111 10.33 -27.58 -1.73
C ASP A 111 9.09 -27.00 -2.42
N SER A 112 8.99 -27.22 -3.73
CA SER A 112 7.78 -26.89 -4.49
C SER A 112 6.61 -27.61 -3.82
N LEU A 113 5.60 -26.85 -3.40
CA LEU A 113 4.37 -27.46 -2.90
C LEU A 113 3.78 -28.34 -3.99
N ASN A 114 3.41 -29.57 -3.66
CA ASN A 114 2.61 -30.40 -4.55
C ASN A 114 1.18 -29.85 -4.56
N TRP A 115 0.97 -28.75 -5.31
CA TRP A 115 -0.28 -27.99 -5.41
C TRP A 115 -1.48 -28.85 -5.78
N ASN A 116 -1.25 -29.94 -6.51
CA ASN A 116 -2.25 -30.94 -6.87
C ASN A 116 -3.03 -31.49 -5.66
N ASN A 117 -2.45 -31.42 -4.45
CA ASN A 117 -3.08 -31.94 -3.23
C ASN A 117 -3.75 -30.86 -2.38
N LEU A 118 -3.50 -29.56 -2.63
CA LEU A 118 -3.79 -28.51 -1.65
C LEU A 118 -5.10 -27.75 -1.88
N SER A 119 -5.56 -27.61 -3.13
CA SER A 119 -6.95 -27.21 -3.43
C SER A 119 -7.11 -26.99 -4.95
N PRO A 120 -8.19 -27.48 -5.59
CA PRO A 120 -8.54 -27.09 -6.96
C PRO A 120 -8.91 -25.60 -7.09
N TYR A 121 -9.08 -24.87 -5.98
CA TYR A 121 -9.44 -23.45 -5.98
C TYR A 121 -8.23 -22.49 -6.03
N ILE A 122 -6.99 -22.99 -5.90
CA ILE A 122 -5.80 -22.18 -6.14
C ILE A 122 -5.44 -22.37 -7.61
N GLU A 123 -6.09 -21.60 -8.47
CA GLU A 123 -5.75 -21.55 -9.89
C GLU A 123 -4.24 -21.26 -10.03
N HIS A 124 -3.60 -21.97 -10.97
CA HIS A 124 -2.16 -21.93 -11.24
C HIS A 124 -1.71 -20.61 -11.89
N TRP A 125 -1.99 -19.46 -11.27
CA TRP A 125 -1.63 -18.13 -11.75
C TRP A 125 -0.11 -17.87 -11.63
N GLY A 126 0.71 -18.63 -12.36
CA GLY A 126 2.16 -18.42 -12.44
C GLY A 126 2.88 -18.59 -11.10
N LEU A 127 2.42 -19.54 -10.27
CA LEU A 127 2.84 -19.76 -8.88
C LEU A 127 4.30 -20.22 -8.71
N ASP A 128 5.04 -20.42 -9.80
CA ASP A 128 6.38 -21.01 -9.81
C ASP A 128 7.47 -19.93 -9.70
N GLY A 129 7.41 -19.08 -8.69
CA GLY A 129 8.48 -18.11 -8.45
C GLY A 129 8.31 -17.28 -7.20
N TRP A 130 9.43 -16.79 -6.66
CA TRP A 130 9.39 -15.62 -5.79
C TRP A 130 8.95 -14.40 -6.62
N PRO A 131 8.11 -13.50 -6.07
CA PRO A 131 7.46 -13.53 -4.77
C PRO A 131 6.06 -14.14 -4.88
N ASN A 132 5.87 -15.29 -4.25
CA ASN A 132 4.55 -15.91 -4.12
C ASN A 132 4.23 -16.02 -2.62
N HIS A 133 3.23 -15.27 -2.17
CA HIS A 133 2.83 -15.25 -0.77
C HIS A 133 2.33 -16.60 -0.26
N HIS A 134 1.69 -17.42 -1.11
CA HIS A 134 1.26 -18.77 -0.73
C HIS A 134 2.44 -19.71 -0.48
N LEU A 135 3.50 -19.61 -1.30
CA LEU A 135 4.70 -20.42 -1.11
C LEU A 135 5.56 -19.92 0.06
N ALA A 136 5.63 -18.60 0.26
CA ALA A 136 6.23 -18.01 1.46
C ALA A 136 5.51 -18.49 2.74
N ALA A 137 4.19 -18.59 2.70
CA ALA A 137 3.38 -19.11 3.80
C ALA A 137 3.59 -20.60 4.05
N ALA A 138 3.82 -21.39 3.00
CA ALA A 138 4.14 -22.81 3.12
C ALA A 138 5.53 -23.06 3.72
N ASN A 139 6.49 -22.20 3.37
CA ASN A 139 7.86 -22.21 3.88
C ASN A 139 8.05 -21.21 5.03
N ALA A 140 6.96 -20.90 5.75
CA ALA A 140 6.94 -19.81 6.69
C ALA A 140 8.01 -19.95 7.77
N SER A 141 8.80 -18.90 7.90
CA SER A 141 9.77 -18.68 8.94
C SER A 141 9.92 -17.18 9.15
N PHE A 142 10.49 -16.78 10.29
CA PHE A 142 10.72 -15.35 10.55
C PHE A 142 11.60 -14.69 9.47
N PRO A 143 12.70 -15.32 8.98
CA PRO A 143 13.46 -14.77 7.85
C PRO A 143 12.63 -14.63 6.56
N VAL A 144 11.74 -15.57 6.26
CA VAL A 144 10.86 -15.50 5.08
C VAL A 144 9.89 -14.34 5.20
N TRP A 145 9.33 -14.11 6.38
CA TRP A 145 8.46 -12.95 6.63
C TRP A 145 9.20 -11.62 6.44
N ILE A 146 10.45 -11.51 6.89
CA ILE A 146 11.30 -10.34 6.63
C ILE A 146 11.58 -10.20 5.13
N LEU A 147 11.89 -11.30 4.44
CA LEU A 147 12.11 -11.30 3.00
C LEU A 147 10.86 -10.83 2.25
N THR A 148 9.68 -11.26 2.66
CA THR A 148 8.40 -10.78 2.12
C THR A 148 8.25 -9.27 2.29
N ILE A 149 8.59 -8.71 3.44
CA ILE A 149 8.54 -7.25 3.62
C ILE A 149 9.48 -6.55 2.64
N ILE A 150 10.67 -7.10 2.42
CA ILE A 150 11.71 -6.46 1.61
C ILE A 150 11.43 -6.59 0.11
N THR A 151 11.05 -7.78 -0.37
CA THR A 151 10.97 -8.14 -1.80
C THR A 151 9.74 -8.97 -2.18
N GLY A 152 8.75 -9.10 -1.28
CA GLY A 152 7.52 -9.87 -1.49
C GLY A 152 6.61 -9.35 -2.60
N GLU A 153 5.42 -9.94 -2.66
CA GLU A 153 4.49 -9.77 -3.77
C GLU A 153 3.74 -8.43 -3.68
N ASN A 154 3.33 -7.90 -4.83
CA ASN A 154 2.54 -6.68 -5.00
C ASN A 154 3.29 -5.38 -4.66
N GLN A 155 3.51 -5.09 -3.37
CA GLN A 155 4.08 -3.82 -2.92
C GLN A 155 5.17 -3.98 -1.86
N PRO A 156 6.31 -4.60 -2.21
CA PRO A 156 7.43 -4.78 -1.29
C PRO A 156 8.11 -3.47 -0.90
N LEU A 157 8.92 -3.50 0.16
CA LEU A 157 9.70 -2.33 0.61
C LEU A 157 10.65 -1.81 -0.46
N PHE A 158 11.24 -2.70 -1.26
CA PHE A 158 12.09 -2.35 -2.39
C PHE A 158 11.32 -2.60 -3.69
N PRO A 159 11.03 -1.58 -4.50
CA PRO A 159 11.59 -0.22 -4.49
C PRO A 159 10.73 0.84 -3.77
N PHE A 160 9.53 0.53 -3.27
CA PHE A 160 8.54 1.54 -2.82
C PHE A 160 9.01 2.48 -1.70
N LEU A 161 10.03 2.10 -0.91
CA LEU A 161 10.69 3.00 0.04
C LEU A 161 11.24 4.25 -0.65
N ALA A 162 11.71 4.16 -1.89
CA ALA A 162 12.18 5.31 -2.67
C ALA A 162 11.07 6.36 -2.91
N THR A 163 9.81 5.96 -3.14
CA THR A 163 8.68 6.89 -3.25
C THR A 163 8.50 7.69 -1.96
N SER A 164 8.57 7.02 -0.82
CA SER A 164 8.40 7.65 0.49
C SER A 164 9.57 8.59 0.82
N LEU A 165 10.80 8.22 0.46
CA LEU A 165 11.98 9.08 0.58
C LEU A 165 11.87 10.31 -0.33
N ALA A 166 11.39 10.16 -1.57
CA ALA A 166 11.13 11.26 -2.49
C ALA A 166 10.06 12.21 -1.95
N GLY A 167 8.98 11.67 -1.39
CA GLY A 167 7.95 12.44 -0.69
C GLY A 167 8.52 13.22 0.49
N SER A 168 9.44 12.63 1.26
CA SER A 168 10.13 13.30 2.37
C SER A 168 10.99 14.47 1.90
N MET A 169 11.70 14.32 0.77
CA MET A 169 12.45 15.43 0.14
C MET A 169 11.53 16.59 -0.22
N ILE A 170 10.37 16.29 -0.84
CA ILE A 170 9.37 17.30 -1.19
C ILE A 170 8.83 17.99 0.06
N GLY A 171 8.49 17.23 1.09
CA GLY A 171 8.01 17.76 2.37
C GLY A 171 9.03 18.68 3.05
N ILE A 172 10.31 18.29 3.09
CA ILE A 172 11.39 19.10 3.65
C ILE A 172 11.59 20.38 2.83
N SER A 173 11.49 20.31 1.50
CA SER A 173 11.53 21.50 0.65
C SER A 173 10.39 22.45 1.00
N LEU A 174 9.15 21.95 1.08
CA LEU A 174 7.95 22.75 1.40
C LEU A 174 7.92 23.30 2.83
N ALA A 175 8.65 22.68 3.76
CA ALA A 175 8.74 23.14 5.16
C ALA A 175 9.63 24.39 5.35
N LYS A 176 10.36 24.85 4.33
CA LYS A 176 11.16 26.08 4.44
C LYS A 176 10.28 27.31 4.60
N SER A 177 10.78 28.27 5.38
CA SER A 177 10.18 29.61 5.52
C SER A 177 10.07 30.36 4.19
N LYS A 178 11.06 30.20 3.30
CA LYS A 178 11.07 30.82 1.97
C LYS A 178 11.18 29.76 0.88
N GLN A 179 10.12 29.63 0.10
CA GLN A 179 10.08 28.71 -1.03
C GLN A 179 10.71 29.31 -2.28
N ARG A 180 11.44 28.48 -3.03
CA ARG A 180 12.00 28.88 -4.33
C ARG A 180 10.92 28.76 -5.40
N LYS A 181 10.66 29.82 -6.16
CA LYS A 181 9.64 29.83 -7.24
C LYS A 181 9.82 28.70 -8.27
N LEU A 182 11.06 28.31 -8.53
CA LEU A 182 11.40 27.24 -9.47
C LEU A 182 11.27 25.82 -8.89
N PHE A 183 10.84 25.67 -7.62
CA PHE A 183 10.74 24.36 -6.99
C PHE A 183 9.83 23.38 -7.77
N PRO A 184 8.61 23.75 -8.21
CA PRO A 184 7.80 22.88 -9.04
C PRO A 184 8.46 22.48 -10.36
N LEU A 185 9.20 23.40 -10.99
CA LEU A 185 9.92 23.11 -12.24
C LEU A 185 11.03 22.08 -12.00
N TRP A 186 11.86 22.28 -10.97
CA TRP A 186 12.94 21.34 -10.63
C TRP A 186 12.41 19.98 -10.23
N GLY A 187 11.30 19.91 -9.49
CA GLY A 187 10.63 18.65 -9.19
C GLY A 187 10.07 17.97 -10.45
N GLY A 188 9.50 18.75 -11.38
CA GLY A 188 9.05 18.25 -12.68
C GLY A 188 10.20 17.71 -13.54
N ILE A 189 11.34 18.39 -13.58
CA ILE A 189 12.55 17.92 -14.27
C ILE A 189 13.04 16.62 -13.64
N ALA A 190 13.09 16.53 -12.31
CA ALA A 190 13.48 15.29 -11.62
C ALA A 190 12.55 14.12 -11.95
N GLY A 191 11.23 14.36 -11.98
CA GLY A 191 10.26 13.35 -12.40
C GLY A 191 10.42 12.94 -13.87
N LEU A 192 10.71 13.89 -14.76
CA LEU A 192 10.98 13.61 -16.18
C LEU A 192 12.25 12.77 -16.36
N THR A 193 13.30 13.08 -15.60
CA THR A 193 14.52 12.26 -15.57
C THR A 193 14.22 10.83 -15.15
N CYS A 194 13.37 10.61 -14.14
CA CYS A 194 12.97 9.25 -13.74
C CYS A 194 12.25 8.49 -14.88
N ILE A 195 11.33 9.17 -15.60
CA ILE A 195 10.64 8.58 -16.75
C ILE A 195 11.64 8.21 -17.86
N ILE A 196 12.53 9.13 -18.22
CA ILE A 196 13.53 8.91 -19.27
C ILE A 196 14.46 7.75 -18.87
N THR A 197 14.93 7.72 -17.63
CA THR A 197 15.75 6.61 -17.13
C THR A 197 15.00 5.28 -17.17
N GLY A 198 13.73 5.25 -16.75
CA GLY A 198 12.91 4.04 -16.83
C GLY A 198 12.74 3.53 -18.27
N ILE A 199 12.47 4.42 -19.22
CA ILE A 199 12.38 4.09 -20.65
C ILE A 199 13.71 3.57 -21.18
N LEU A 200 14.83 4.24 -20.86
CA LEU A 200 16.15 3.80 -21.30
C LEU A 200 16.49 2.40 -20.77
N LEU A 201 16.25 2.12 -19.49
CA LEU A 201 16.48 0.80 -18.92
C LEU A 201 15.66 -0.28 -19.63
N ALA A 202 14.39 -0.01 -19.95
CA ALA A 202 13.56 -0.93 -20.73
C ALA A 202 14.13 -1.17 -22.14
N VAL A 203 14.61 -0.12 -22.83
CA VAL A 203 15.24 -0.23 -24.15
C VAL A 203 16.55 -1.04 -24.10
N PHE A 204 17.31 -0.94 -23.01
CA PHE A 204 18.53 -1.73 -22.77
C PHE A 204 18.27 -3.16 -22.27
N GLY A 205 17.01 -3.64 -22.31
CA GLY A 205 16.67 -5.03 -22.02
C GLY A 205 16.45 -5.35 -20.54
N VAL A 206 16.35 -4.35 -19.66
CA VAL A 206 15.86 -4.59 -18.29
C VAL A 206 14.37 -4.93 -18.37
N SER A 207 13.95 -5.98 -17.66
CA SER A 207 12.57 -6.46 -17.66
C SER A 207 11.57 -5.31 -17.47
N PHE A 208 10.57 -5.24 -18.35
CA PHE A 208 9.55 -4.21 -18.38
C PHE A 208 8.17 -4.86 -18.44
N THR A 209 7.36 -4.59 -17.44
CA THR A 209 6.06 -5.22 -17.24
C THR A 209 5.10 -4.23 -16.59
N PHE A 210 3.88 -4.15 -17.11
CA PHE A 210 2.83 -3.28 -16.54
C PHE A 210 1.99 -3.97 -15.46
N VAL A 211 1.93 -5.31 -15.47
CA VAL A 211 1.01 -6.13 -14.67
C VAL A 211 1.77 -7.19 -13.85
N SER A 212 3.06 -7.00 -13.61
CA SER A 212 3.84 -7.98 -12.86
C SER A 212 3.63 -7.84 -11.35
N THR A 213 3.59 -8.98 -10.67
CA THR A 213 3.61 -9.12 -9.22
C THR A 213 4.86 -8.52 -8.57
N LEU A 214 5.97 -8.47 -9.33
CA LEU A 214 7.20 -7.75 -8.98
C LEU A 214 7.23 -6.37 -9.64
N PRO A 215 7.44 -5.28 -8.90
CA PRO A 215 7.66 -3.97 -9.50
C PRO A 215 8.99 -3.96 -10.27
N ALA A 216 8.91 -4.07 -11.60
CA ALA A 216 10.07 -3.88 -12.47
C ALA A 216 10.58 -2.44 -12.33
N ILE A 217 11.89 -2.27 -12.11
CA ILE A 217 12.51 -0.95 -11.89
C ILE A 217 12.17 0.04 -13.01
N PRO A 218 12.22 -0.33 -14.31
CA PRO A 218 11.80 0.56 -15.40
C PRO A 218 10.37 1.10 -15.22
N THR A 219 9.40 0.22 -15.02
CA THR A 219 7.98 0.58 -14.80
C THR A 219 7.81 1.43 -13.55
N TYR A 220 8.47 1.05 -12.46
CA TYR A 220 8.44 1.78 -11.20
C TYR A 220 8.96 3.22 -11.35
N LEU A 221 10.09 3.42 -12.04
CA LEU A 221 10.65 4.75 -12.27
C LEU A 221 9.72 5.63 -13.11
N ILE A 222 9.05 5.06 -14.11
CA ILE A 222 8.04 5.76 -14.91
C ILE A 222 6.87 6.20 -14.01
N HIS A 223 6.36 5.31 -13.16
CA HIS A 223 5.27 5.64 -12.23
C HIS A 223 5.69 6.70 -11.21
N LEU A 224 6.85 6.56 -10.57
CA LEU A 224 7.38 7.53 -9.61
C LEU A 224 7.58 8.91 -10.27
N GLY A 225 8.15 8.92 -11.48
CA GLY A 225 8.35 10.13 -12.25
C GLY A 225 7.03 10.81 -12.63
N GLY A 226 6.05 10.04 -13.11
CA GLY A 226 4.71 10.52 -13.43
C GLY A 226 3.99 11.12 -12.22
N GLN A 227 3.97 10.40 -11.09
CA GLN A 227 3.40 10.88 -9.83
C GLN A 227 4.06 12.17 -9.35
N THR A 228 5.39 12.25 -9.44
CA THR A 228 6.16 13.45 -9.07
C THR A 228 5.80 14.64 -9.97
N ILE A 229 5.74 14.46 -11.29
CA ILE A 229 5.35 15.51 -12.23
C ILE A 229 3.94 16.01 -11.94
N VAL A 230 2.98 15.11 -11.79
CA VAL A 230 1.58 15.47 -11.50
C VAL A 230 1.48 16.27 -10.20
N LEU A 231 2.15 15.83 -9.14
CA LEU A 231 2.22 16.54 -7.87
C LEU A 231 2.82 17.95 -8.04
N MET A 232 3.93 18.06 -8.77
CA MET A 232 4.58 19.36 -9.02
C MET A 232 3.73 20.29 -9.86
N ILE A 233 2.98 19.78 -10.84
CA ILE A 233 2.00 20.54 -11.60
C ILE A 233 0.91 21.07 -10.67
N PHE A 234 0.35 20.24 -9.78
CA PHE A 234 -0.65 20.69 -8.81
C PHE A 234 -0.11 21.76 -7.86
N LEU A 235 1.07 21.54 -7.27
CA LEU A 235 1.74 22.55 -6.42
C LEU A 235 1.97 23.86 -7.19
N GLY A 236 2.46 23.76 -8.42
CA GLY A 236 2.70 24.89 -9.31
C GLY A 236 1.42 25.67 -9.64
N LEU A 237 0.32 24.98 -9.93
CA LEU A 237 -0.95 25.58 -10.35
C LEU A 237 -1.76 26.16 -9.19
N VAL A 238 -1.68 25.55 -8.01
CA VAL A 238 -2.51 25.87 -6.84
C VAL A 238 -1.75 26.76 -5.87
N GLU A 239 -0.67 26.25 -5.27
CA GLU A 239 0.02 26.91 -4.16
C GLU A 239 0.96 28.02 -4.63
N PHE A 240 1.84 27.73 -5.60
CA PHE A 240 2.84 28.68 -6.11
C PHE A 240 2.24 29.81 -6.96
N ARG A 241 0.97 29.68 -7.36
CA ARG A 241 0.20 30.77 -8.00
C ARG A 241 -0.59 31.61 -7.00
N GLY A 242 -0.55 31.30 -5.71
CA GLY A 242 -1.34 31.99 -4.67
C GLY A 242 -2.84 31.79 -4.83
N ARG A 243 -3.27 30.68 -5.42
CA ARG A 243 -4.69 30.36 -5.65
C ARG A 243 -5.20 29.30 -4.67
N GLY A 244 -4.42 28.99 -3.62
CA GLY A 244 -4.70 27.90 -2.68
C GLY A 244 -6.09 28.02 -2.04
N GLU A 245 -6.39 29.17 -1.46
CA GLU A 245 -7.68 29.43 -0.81
C GLU A 245 -8.87 29.32 -1.78
N LYS A 246 -8.78 29.98 -2.94
CA LYS A 246 -9.85 29.94 -3.96
C LYS A 246 -10.05 28.54 -4.51
N PHE A 247 -8.98 27.77 -4.69
CA PHE A 247 -9.06 26.39 -5.17
C PHE A 247 -9.69 25.49 -4.12
N ALA A 248 -9.22 25.56 -2.88
CA ALA A 248 -9.69 24.69 -1.81
C ALA A 248 -11.14 24.93 -1.38
N ASN A 249 -11.64 26.16 -1.56
CA ASN A 249 -13.05 26.48 -1.29
C ASN A 249 -14.02 25.98 -2.38
N ARG A 250 -13.55 25.42 -3.49
CA ARG A 250 -14.41 24.81 -4.51
C ARG A 250 -15.10 23.56 -3.97
N LYS A 251 -16.39 23.39 -4.28
CA LYS A 251 -17.20 22.24 -3.83
C LYS A 251 -16.54 20.88 -4.11
N VAL A 252 -15.97 20.72 -5.31
CA VAL A 252 -15.28 19.48 -5.71
C VAL A 252 -14.03 19.21 -4.86
N VAL A 253 -13.25 20.23 -4.53
CA VAL A 253 -12.05 20.06 -3.69
C VAL A 253 -12.46 19.75 -2.25
N LYS A 254 -13.50 20.41 -1.74
CA LYS A 254 -14.09 20.09 -0.44
C LYS A 254 -14.54 18.62 -0.38
N PHE A 255 -15.19 18.12 -1.44
CA PHE A 255 -15.58 16.73 -1.58
C PHE A 255 -14.38 15.77 -1.47
N PHE A 256 -13.34 15.96 -2.29
CA PHE A 256 -12.15 15.10 -2.21
C PHE A 256 -11.41 15.20 -0.88
N ARG A 257 -11.41 16.38 -0.25
CA ARG A 257 -10.82 16.56 1.08
C ARG A 257 -11.57 15.74 2.13
N LEU A 258 -12.90 15.64 2.03
CA LEU A 258 -13.70 14.80 2.93
C LEU A 258 -13.29 13.33 2.82
N TRP A 259 -13.14 12.81 1.60
CA TRP A 259 -12.62 11.45 1.36
C TRP A 259 -11.22 11.25 1.93
N SER A 260 -10.34 12.24 1.75
CA SER A 260 -8.97 12.17 2.27
C SER A 260 -8.90 12.09 3.81
N MET A 261 -9.86 12.69 4.54
CA MET A 261 -9.91 12.66 6.01
C MET A 261 -10.16 11.26 6.58
N VAL A 262 -10.75 10.37 5.78
CA VAL A 262 -11.11 8.99 6.16
C VAL A 262 -10.45 7.94 5.27
N SER A 263 -9.36 8.32 4.59
CA SER A 263 -8.65 7.43 3.68
C SER A 263 -8.16 6.15 4.36
N LEU A 264 -7.58 6.23 5.56
CA LEU A 264 -7.14 5.07 6.32
C LEU A 264 -8.33 4.20 6.72
N THR A 265 -9.45 4.79 7.12
CA THR A 265 -10.66 4.00 7.42
C THR A 265 -11.10 3.23 6.20
N ILE A 266 -11.27 3.89 5.05
CA ILE A 266 -11.67 3.23 3.79
C ILE A 266 -10.76 2.04 3.48
N PHE A 267 -9.44 2.20 3.63
CA PHE A 267 -8.47 1.12 3.44
C PHE A 267 -8.61 -0.02 4.44
N VAL A 268 -8.77 0.26 5.74
CA VAL A 268 -8.97 -0.79 6.76
C VAL A 268 -10.30 -1.50 6.57
N THR A 269 -11.30 -0.78 6.09
CA THR A 269 -12.65 -1.29 5.81
C THR A 269 -12.77 -1.84 4.39
N ASP A 270 -11.68 -2.02 3.63
CA ASP A 270 -11.77 -2.45 2.23
C ASP A 270 -12.64 -3.70 2.05
N LEU A 271 -12.56 -4.67 2.98
CA LEU A 271 -13.42 -5.87 3.03
C LEU A 271 -14.92 -5.58 2.89
N TYR A 272 -15.40 -4.40 3.30
CA TYR A 272 -16.80 -4.04 3.16
C TYR A 272 -17.23 -3.77 1.71
N PHE A 273 -16.33 -3.77 0.72
CA PHE A 273 -16.72 -3.72 -0.70
C PHE A 273 -17.59 -4.93 -1.11
N TYR A 274 -17.50 -6.06 -0.39
CA TYR A 274 -18.37 -7.22 -0.62
C TYR A 274 -19.84 -6.94 -0.32
N VAL A 275 -20.16 -5.98 0.56
CA VAL A 275 -21.54 -5.62 0.92
C VAL A 275 -22.31 -5.04 -0.29
N PRO A 276 -21.86 -3.95 -0.93
CA PRO A 276 -22.53 -3.43 -2.13
C PRO A 276 -22.49 -4.43 -3.29
N ARG A 277 -21.43 -5.24 -3.41
CA ARG A 277 -21.34 -6.31 -4.43
C ARG A 277 -22.43 -7.38 -4.22
N TYR A 278 -22.70 -7.76 -2.97
CA TYR A 278 -23.78 -8.69 -2.62
C TYR A 278 -25.16 -8.11 -2.91
N PHE A 279 -25.43 -6.85 -2.55
CA PHE A 279 -26.71 -6.22 -2.91
C PHE A 279 -26.90 -6.11 -4.42
N LEU A 280 -25.83 -5.79 -5.15
CA LEU A 280 -25.84 -5.74 -6.60
C LEU A 280 -26.10 -7.12 -7.22
N SER A 281 -25.53 -8.19 -6.67
CA SER A 281 -25.78 -9.56 -7.15
C SER A 281 -27.23 -9.99 -6.92
N LEU A 282 -27.85 -9.63 -5.80
CA LEU A 282 -29.28 -9.88 -5.57
C LEU A 282 -30.18 -9.26 -6.65
N ILE A 283 -29.82 -8.07 -7.15
CA ILE A 283 -30.57 -7.40 -8.21
C ILE A 283 -30.29 -8.07 -9.56
N LEU A 284 -29.02 -8.32 -9.87
CA LEU A 284 -28.59 -8.76 -11.21
C LEU A 284 -28.76 -10.26 -11.47
N ASN A 285 -28.81 -11.11 -10.44
CA ASN A 285 -29.06 -12.54 -10.61
C ASN A 285 -30.40 -12.85 -11.28
N ASN A 286 -31.34 -11.88 -11.31
CA ASN A 286 -32.60 -12.02 -12.05
C ASN A 286 -32.47 -11.73 -13.55
N PHE A 287 -31.38 -11.08 -13.97
CA PHE A 287 -31.16 -10.60 -15.34
C PHE A 287 -29.96 -11.27 -16.02
N THR A 288 -28.99 -11.78 -15.27
CA THR A 288 -27.76 -12.36 -15.80
C THR A 288 -27.40 -13.67 -15.11
N ALA A 289 -26.75 -14.57 -15.85
CA ALA A 289 -26.18 -15.81 -15.32
C ALA A 289 -24.82 -15.59 -14.62
N TYR A 290 -24.32 -14.36 -14.60
CA TYR A 290 -23.02 -14.01 -14.06
C TYR A 290 -23.10 -13.86 -12.55
N ASN A 291 -22.41 -14.73 -11.82
CA ASN A 291 -22.26 -14.59 -10.38
C ASN A 291 -21.26 -13.48 -10.04
N ILE A 292 -21.73 -12.25 -9.90
CA ILE A 292 -20.86 -11.09 -9.65
C ILE A 292 -19.99 -11.27 -8.42
N MET A 293 -20.32 -12.15 -7.47
CA MET A 293 -19.48 -12.45 -6.30
C MET A 293 -18.24 -13.29 -6.61
N GLU A 294 -18.18 -13.95 -7.77
CA GLU A 294 -17.00 -14.69 -8.22
C GLU A 294 -16.03 -13.76 -8.95
N ASP A 295 -14.74 -13.87 -8.61
CA ASP A 295 -13.70 -12.96 -9.12
C ASP A 295 -13.32 -13.23 -10.58
N GLY A 296 -13.62 -14.42 -11.11
CA GLY A 296 -13.34 -14.79 -12.50
C GLY A 296 -14.02 -13.90 -13.54
N ILE A 297 -15.15 -13.26 -13.19
CA ILE A 297 -15.95 -12.41 -14.09
C ILE A 297 -15.25 -11.09 -14.41
N PHE A 298 -14.25 -10.70 -13.62
CA PHE A 298 -13.52 -9.45 -13.82
C PHE A 298 -12.29 -9.60 -14.71
N THR A 299 -12.06 -10.79 -15.27
CA THR A 299 -10.90 -11.06 -16.11
C THR A 299 -11.19 -10.72 -17.58
N GLY A 300 -10.16 -10.21 -18.27
CA GLY A 300 -10.24 -9.90 -19.70
C GLY A 300 -11.06 -8.66 -20.05
N VAL A 301 -11.21 -8.43 -21.37
CA VAL A 301 -11.93 -7.25 -21.91
C VAL A 301 -13.43 -7.33 -21.63
N GLU A 302 -13.99 -8.54 -21.62
CA GLU A 302 -15.42 -8.79 -21.35
C GLU A 302 -15.81 -8.50 -19.89
N GLY A 303 -14.85 -8.60 -18.96
CA GLY A 303 -15.06 -8.25 -17.55
C GLY A 303 -15.08 -6.75 -17.27
N LEU A 304 -14.54 -5.92 -18.18
CA LEU A 304 -14.38 -4.48 -17.95
C LEU A 304 -15.71 -3.75 -17.62
N PRO A 305 -16.82 -3.98 -18.33
CA PRO A 305 -18.11 -3.36 -17.99
C PRO A 305 -18.58 -3.74 -16.58
N TRP A 306 -18.38 -5.01 -16.18
CA TRP A 306 -18.74 -5.49 -14.84
C TRP A 306 -17.88 -4.85 -13.76
N VAL A 307 -16.56 -4.74 -13.98
CA VAL A 307 -15.64 -4.03 -13.09
C VAL A 307 -16.05 -2.57 -12.92
N MET A 308 -16.39 -1.88 -14.01
CA MET A 308 -16.83 -0.48 -13.97
C MET A 308 -18.14 -0.32 -13.19
N LEU A 309 -19.12 -1.21 -13.43
CA LEU A 309 -20.40 -1.19 -12.70
C LEU A 309 -20.20 -1.45 -11.21
N VAL A 310 -19.45 -2.50 -10.85
CA VAL A 310 -19.17 -2.84 -9.46
C VAL A 310 -18.41 -1.71 -8.77
N SER A 311 -17.38 -1.15 -9.42
CA SER A 311 -16.60 -0.03 -8.89
C SER A 311 -17.49 1.19 -8.63
N PHE A 312 -18.38 1.51 -9.56
CA PHE A 312 -19.32 2.62 -9.39
C PHE A 312 -20.26 2.42 -8.20
N VAL A 313 -20.85 1.23 -8.05
CA VAL A 313 -21.74 0.91 -6.91
C VAL A 313 -20.98 0.92 -5.58
N VAL A 314 -19.75 0.38 -5.56
CA VAL A 314 -18.87 0.43 -4.38
C VAL A 314 -18.53 1.88 -4.01
N LEU A 315 -18.20 2.73 -4.98
CA LEU A 315 -17.93 4.15 -4.75
C LEU A 315 -19.15 4.89 -4.17
N LEU A 316 -20.36 4.63 -4.69
CA LEU A 316 -21.59 5.21 -4.14
C LEU A 316 -21.86 4.74 -2.70
N PHE A 317 -21.59 3.47 -2.41
CA PHE A 317 -21.73 2.94 -1.06
C PHE A 317 -20.77 3.63 -0.08
N TYR A 318 -19.49 3.78 -0.45
CA TYR A 318 -18.54 4.50 0.39
C TYR A 318 -18.87 6.00 0.49
N GLU A 319 -19.33 6.65 -0.58
CA GLU A 319 -19.80 8.04 -0.51
C GLU A 319 -20.90 8.19 0.55
N PHE A 320 -21.86 7.27 0.56
CA PHE A 320 -22.93 7.24 1.54
C PHE A 320 -22.40 7.04 2.98
N LEU A 321 -21.46 6.10 3.18
CA LEU A 321 -20.84 5.88 4.50
C LEU A 321 -20.07 7.11 4.99
N ILE A 322 -19.27 7.73 4.12
CA ILE A 322 -18.51 8.95 4.43
C ILE A 322 -19.47 10.08 4.78
N TRP A 323 -20.57 10.21 4.05
CA TRP A 323 -21.61 11.19 4.36
C TRP A 323 -22.20 10.95 5.75
N ILE A 324 -22.56 9.72 6.12
CA ILE A 324 -23.05 9.38 7.48
C ILE A 324 -21.99 9.73 8.53
N TRP A 325 -20.74 9.29 8.34
CA TRP A 325 -19.67 9.56 9.30
C TRP A 325 -19.38 11.05 9.46
N SER A 326 -19.50 11.83 8.38
CA SER A 326 -19.31 13.29 8.44
C SER A 326 -20.33 13.97 9.37
N LYS A 327 -21.54 13.41 9.55
CA LYS A 327 -22.56 13.94 10.47
C LYS A 327 -22.19 13.78 11.94
N VAL A 328 -21.35 12.79 12.26
CA VAL A 328 -20.89 12.48 13.62
C VAL A 328 -19.41 12.81 13.81
N ASN A 329 -18.86 13.74 13.01
CA ASN A 329 -17.45 14.14 13.04
C ASN A 329 -16.48 12.95 12.99
N PHE A 330 -16.82 11.93 12.21
CA PHE A 330 -16.00 10.73 12.03
C PHE A 330 -15.69 9.97 13.33
N ILE A 331 -16.55 10.02 14.34
CA ILE A 331 -16.38 9.20 15.55
C ILE A 331 -16.43 7.72 15.17
N GLY A 332 -15.46 6.93 15.66
CA GLY A 332 -15.36 5.49 15.43
C GLY A 332 -14.54 5.08 14.20
N THR A 333 -14.06 6.04 13.39
CA THR A 333 -13.14 5.78 12.28
C THR A 333 -11.74 5.40 12.79
N ALA A 334 -10.93 4.76 11.93
CA ALA A 334 -9.54 4.42 12.24
C ALA A 334 -8.70 5.67 12.54
N GLU A 335 -8.91 6.77 11.81
CA GLU A 335 -8.26 8.06 12.07
C GLU A 335 -8.64 8.60 13.46
N TRP A 336 -9.92 8.51 13.85
CA TRP A 336 -10.36 8.92 15.17
C TRP A 336 -9.69 8.10 16.27
N LEU A 337 -9.64 6.77 16.11
CA LEU A 337 -8.96 5.88 17.05
C LEU A 337 -7.47 6.23 17.18
N LEU A 338 -6.76 6.48 16.07
CA LEU A 338 -5.35 6.89 16.09
C LEU A 338 -5.15 8.21 16.84
N ILE A 339 -6.04 9.18 16.65
CA ILE A 339 -5.97 10.46 17.36
C ILE A 339 -6.19 10.26 18.87
N GLN A 340 -7.12 9.38 19.28
CA GLN A 340 -7.33 9.06 20.70
C GLN A 340 -6.11 8.38 21.31
N ILE A 341 -5.50 7.42 20.61
CA ILE A 341 -4.27 6.76 21.05
C ILE A 341 -3.15 7.78 21.18
N GLN A 342 -2.93 8.62 20.16
CA GLN A 342 -1.91 9.66 20.19
C GLN A 342 -2.13 10.63 21.36
N SER A 343 -3.36 11.11 21.57
CA SER A 343 -3.69 12.05 22.63
C SER A 343 -3.44 11.46 24.03
N ARG A 344 -3.73 10.18 24.22
CA ARG A 344 -3.43 9.46 25.47
C ARG A 344 -1.93 9.27 25.68
N LEU A 345 -1.18 8.96 24.63
CA LEU A 345 0.27 8.75 24.72
C LEU A 345 1.04 10.06 24.96
N THR A 346 0.61 11.17 24.37
CA THR A 346 1.31 12.47 24.50
C THR A 346 0.77 13.34 25.63
N GLY A 347 -0.41 13.03 26.17
CA GLY A 347 -1.13 13.89 27.13
C GLY A 347 -1.66 15.20 26.53
N GLN A 348 -1.49 15.42 25.21
CA GLN A 348 -1.95 16.61 24.53
C GLN A 348 -3.32 16.35 23.88
N LYS A 349 -4.30 17.23 24.12
CA LYS A 349 -5.58 17.18 23.42
C LYS A 349 -5.35 17.52 21.94
N SER A 350 -5.71 16.60 21.04
CA SER A 350 -5.53 16.79 19.60
C SER A 350 -6.78 17.44 19.01
N PRO A 351 -6.69 18.62 18.35
CA PRO A 351 -7.83 19.31 17.74
C PRO A 351 -8.25 18.71 16.37
N ARG A 352 -7.73 17.54 16.00
CA ARG A 352 -7.53 17.16 14.58
C ARG A 352 -8.70 16.48 13.86
N LEU A 353 -9.95 16.50 14.32
CA LEU A 353 -11.05 15.86 13.57
C LEU A 353 -12.37 16.63 13.55
N GLU A 354 -12.34 17.94 13.80
CA GLU A 354 -13.52 18.77 13.59
C GLU A 354 -13.73 19.05 12.10
N VAL A 355 -14.80 18.49 11.53
CA VAL A 355 -15.10 18.58 10.10
C VAL A 355 -15.27 20.04 9.67
N ASP A 356 -16.01 20.85 10.42
CA ASP A 356 -16.20 22.27 10.10
C ASP A 356 -14.86 23.02 10.07
N THR A 357 -14.01 22.78 11.08
CA THR A 357 -12.70 23.43 11.19
C THR A 357 -11.81 23.07 10.01
N MET A 358 -11.72 21.79 9.66
CA MET A 358 -10.95 21.33 8.50
C MET A 358 -11.57 21.73 7.16
N MET A 359 -12.88 21.95 7.11
CA MET A 359 -13.57 22.23 5.85
C MET A 359 -13.65 23.73 5.53
N ASN A 360 -13.80 24.56 6.55
CA ASN A 360 -14.16 25.97 6.41
C ASN A 360 -13.18 26.91 7.12
N ARG A 361 -12.40 26.44 8.11
CA ARG A 361 -11.54 27.30 8.96
C ARG A 361 -10.05 26.98 8.82
N VAL A 362 -9.62 26.59 7.62
CA VAL A 362 -8.21 26.29 7.33
C VAL A 362 -7.49 27.56 6.91
N ASN A 363 -6.38 27.87 7.59
CA ASN A 363 -5.45 28.90 7.15
C ASN A 363 -4.64 28.37 5.96
N TRP A 364 -4.89 28.94 4.78
CA TRP A 364 -4.21 28.52 3.56
C TRP A 364 -2.82 29.13 3.46
N ILE A 365 -1.82 28.27 3.26
CA ILE A 365 -0.47 28.73 2.92
C ILE A 365 -0.48 29.11 1.45
N ASN A 366 -0.34 30.40 1.17
CA ASN A 366 -0.05 30.90 -0.16
C ASN A 366 1.42 31.36 -0.16
N PHE A 367 2.19 30.97 -1.18
CA PHE A 367 3.54 31.47 -1.37
C PHE A 367 3.46 32.72 -2.27
N PRO A 368 3.44 33.96 -1.71
CA PRO A 368 3.28 35.16 -2.50
C PRO A 368 4.43 35.31 -3.49
N LYS A 369 4.14 35.90 -4.65
CA LYS A 369 5.17 36.34 -5.59
C LYS A 369 5.84 37.58 -4.99
N GLU A 370 6.97 37.40 -4.32
CA GLU A 370 7.92 38.51 -4.08
C GLU A 370 8.53 39.02 -5.38
#